data_AF-A0A1U7I070-F1
#
_entry.id   AF-A0A1U7I070-F1
#
_cell.length_a   1.000
_cell.length_b   1.000
_cell.length_c   1.000
_cell.angle_alpha   90.00
_cell.angle_beta   90.00
_cell.angle_gamma   90.00
#
_symmetry.space_group_name_H-M   'P 1'
#
loop_
_entity.id
_entity.type
_entity.pdbx_description
1 polymer ?
#
loop_
_entity_poly.entity_id
_entity_poly.type
_entity_poly.pdbx_seq_one_letter_code
_entity_poly.pdbx_strand_id
1 'polypeptide(L)'
;MVSNRIILGAVAFGVSFGISFLSNRNANRALLTSLITLPATYAAAIVVDKRQNNRELLVLSSQRQKIYDLEAQEINLNRILSNANLKKQELENSIHYLQTECNQLRSQVEARHHYKDDLQQELKILKEQKEDLEKELNTLHANLCELEQQKATVFTEKKALEQNSDALRLELAQLHRDFTVTTQQKEALEQEIANLHQQQSAVSSQLKSLHIQVNSLETQHNQENQAIQELRLEQDKLQKQLIQQQSEKVALEVDLQSFKEQKRQVELKTYILQNQIEKLEQYKNDIQNKLTSLKGEKEQQQADLLALQEERNQLQSQIQEFHQQIEALIAEPISDDDKQEDAELFPFSELIDSLETPEVEVTASHELPEEWMEFMEQLPGYQVQILKAILEQNHPSKVIKEIAESKVTMPAILIDNINECAIDTIGDRIIDFDSGQLEIVEDYRENVKQVIQIYKGIMSS
;
A
#
# COMPACT_ATOMS: atom_id res chain seq x y z
N MET A 1 181.22 10.11 -103.44
CA MET A 1 181.50 11.58 -103.38
C MET A 1 182.97 11.98 -103.52
N VAL A 2 183.98 11.10 -103.38
CA VAL A 2 185.40 11.53 -103.46
C VAL A 2 185.82 12.00 -104.86
N SER A 3 185.41 11.31 -105.93
CA SER A 3 185.90 11.55 -107.31
C SER A 3 185.67 12.98 -107.82
N ASN A 4 184.48 13.57 -107.57
CA ASN A 4 184.20 14.97 -107.96
C ASN A 4 185.13 15.99 -107.27
N ARG A 5 185.67 15.66 -106.08
CA ARG A 5 186.58 16.56 -105.35
C ARG A 5 187.99 16.55 -105.93
N ILE A 6 188.41 15.44 -106.59
CA ILE A 6 189.72 15.30 -107.24
C ILE A 6 189.73 16.05 -108.59
N ILE A 7 188.69 15.86 -109.41
CA ILE A 7 188.58 16.47 -110.75
C ILE A 7 188.65 18.00 -110.67
N LEU A 8 187.95 18.60 -109.69
CA LEU A 8 187.91 20.05 -109.52
C LEU A 8 189.29 20.65 -109.16
N GLY A 9 190.11 19.92 -108.38
CA GLY A 9 191.46 20.33 -108.05
C GLY A 9 192.42 20.28 -109.25
N ALA A 10 192.32 19.24 -110.09
CA ALA A 10 193.15 19.10 -111.29
C ALA A 10 192.93 20.25 -112.28
N VAL A 11 191.66 20.65 -112.50
CA VAL A 11 191.31 21.79 -113.37
C VAL A 11 191.87 23.11 -112.81
N ALA A 12 191.73 23.34 -111.49
CA ALA A 12 192.25 24.56 -110.85
C ALA A 12 193.79 24.67 -110.94
N PHE A 13 194.51 23.56 -110.83
CA PHE A 13 195.98 23.51 -110.98
C PHE A 13 196.41 23.92 -112.39
N GLY A 14 195.79 23.34 -113.44
CA GLY A 14 196.14 23.60 -114.83
C GLY A 14 195.96 25.07 -115.24
N VAL A 15 194.82 25.68 -114.88
CA VAL A 15 194.56 27.10 -115.17
C VAL A 15 195.55 28.02 -114.42
N SER A 16 195.85 27.70 -113.16
CA SER A 16 196.80 28.48 -112.35
C SER A 16 198.22 28.45 -112.93
N PHE A 17 198.68 27.29 -113.41
CA PHE A 17 200.01 27.12 -114.00
C PHE A 17 200.16 27.89 -115.32
N GLY A 18 199.18 27.78 -116.23
CA GLY A 18 199.21 28.42 -117.55
C GLY A 18 199.30 29.94 -117.49
N ILE A 19 198.51 30.59 -116.62
CA ILE A 19 198.52 32.05 -116.45
C ILE A 19 199.87 32.52 -115.88
N SER A 20 200.40 31.81 -114.89
CA SER A 20 201.64 32.20 -114.19
C SER A 20 202.89 32.03 -115.06
N PHE A 21 202.92 31.02 -115.94
CA PHE A 21 204.01 30.81 -116.91
C PHE A 21 204.09 31.90 -117.99
N LEU A 22 202.96 32.45 -118.43
CA LEU A 22 202.92 33.45 -119.52
C LEU A 22 203.43 34.83 -119.07
N SER A 23 203.30 35.16 -117.78
CA SER A 23 203.61 36.48 -117.21
C SER A 23 205.09 36.65 -116.80
N ASN A 24 205.80 35.57 -116.51
CA ASN A 24 207.22 35.59 -116.17
C ASN A 24 207.89 34.29 -116.65
N ARG A 25 208.95 34.39 -117.46
CA ARG A 25 209.72 33.23 -118.01
C ARG A 25 210.57 32.48 -116.96
N ASN A 26 210.10 32.37 -115.72
CA ASN A 26 210.75 31.70 -114.59
C ASN A 26 209.84 30.60 -114.03
N ALA A 27 210.02 29.37 -114.52
CA ALA A 27 209.16 28.22 -114.21
C ALA A 27 208.94 27.98 -112.70
N ASN A 28 209.97 28.24 -111.87
CA ASN A 28 209.91 28.05 -110.42
C ASN A 28 208.84 28.90 -109.71
N ARG A 29 208.42 30.04 -110.28
CA ARG A 29 207.30 30.83 -109.70
C ARG A 29 205.93 30.25 -110.07
N ALA A 30 205.78 29.71 -111.28
CA ALA A 30 204.50 29.18 -111.77
C ALA A 30 204.03 27.95 -110.95
N LEU A 31 204.95 27.03 -110.63
CA LEU A 31 204.67 25.86 -109.80
C LEU A 31 204.24 26.21 -108.37
N LEU A 32 204.81 27.28 -107.80
CA LEU A 32 204.50 27.70 -106.44
C LEU A 32 203.07 28.27 -106.36
N THR A 33 202.65 29.05 -107.36
CA THR A 33 201.26 29.51 -107.47
C THR A 33 200.25 28.36 -107.65
N SER A 34 200.54 27.36 -108.49
CA SER A 34 199.59 26.25 -108.72
C SER A 34 199.49 25.28 -107.54
N LEU A 35 200.55 25.14 -106.72
CA LEU A 35 200.53 24.33 -105.50
C LEU A 35 199.61 24.91 -104.41
N ILE A 36 199.52 26.23 -104.29
CA ILE A 36 198.69 26.91 -103.27
C ILE A 36 197.18 26.81 -103.57
N THR A 37 196.78 26.74 -104.84
CA THR A 37 195.36 26.72 -105.24
C THR A 37 194.64 25.43 -104.79
N LEU A 38 195.32 24.28 -104.83
CA LEU A 38 194.73 22.96 -104.53
C LEU A 38 194.01 22.85 -103.16
N PRO A 39 194.65 23.17 -102.01
CA PRO A 39 193.98 23.07 -100.71
C PRO A 39 192.78 24.01 -100.56
N ALA A 40 192.83 25.20 -101.17
CA ALA A 40 191.73 26.16 -101.12
C ALA A 40 190.47 25.64 -101.82
N THR A 41 190.62 25.03 -103.00
CA THR A 41 189.50 24.43 -103.75
C THR A 41 188.86 23.25 -102.98
N TYR A 42 189.67 22.42 -102.32
CA TYR A 42 189.15 21.27 -101.56
C TYR A 42 188.35 21.68 -100.32
N ALA A 43 188.76 22.74 -99.62
CA ALA A 43 188.04 23.26 -98.46
C ALA A 43 186.63 23.76 -98.81
N ALA A 44 186.49 24.48 -99.93
CA ALA A 44 185.20 25.05 -100.36
C ALA A 44 184.13 23.96 -100.61
N ALA A 45 184.51 22.83 -101.21
CA ALA A 45 183.58 21.73 -101.52
C ALA A 45 182.94 21.12 -100.26
N ILE A 46 183.70 20.99 -99.16
CA ILE A 46 183.21 20.42 -97.89
C ILE A 46 182.18 21.34 -97.22
N VAL A 47 182.37 22.66 -97.33
CA VAL A 47 181.45 23.66 -96.74
C VAL A 47 180.08 23.65 -97.43
N VAL A 48 180.03 23.48 -98.75
CA VAL A 48 178.77 23.43 -99.52
C VAL A 48 177.98 22.16 -99.19
N ASP A 49 178.64 21.00 -99.20
CA ASP A 49 178.06 19.67 -98.93
C ASP A 49 177.36 19.65 -97.56
N LYS A 50 178.07 20.14 -96.52
CA LYS A 50 177.52 20.28 -95.15
C LYS A 50 176.37 21.29 -95.07
N ARG A 51 176.31 22.29 -95.95
CA ARG A 51 175.23 23.29 -95.98
C ARG A 51 173.95 22.77 -96.63
N GLN A 52 174.02 21.84 -97.59
CA GLN A 52 172.83 21.20 -98.14
C GLN A 52 172.23 20.17 -97.17
N ASN A 53 173.06 19.30 -96.59
CA ASN A 53 172.57 18.30 -95.63
C ASN A 53 171.91 18.96 -94.39
N ASN A 54 172.46 20.09 -93.92
CA ASN A 54 171.81 20.92 -92.90
C ASN A 54 170.42 21.47 -93.33
N ARG A 55 170.18 21.77 -94.61
CA ARG A 55 168.86 22.26 -95.08
C ARG A 55 167.82 21.15 -95.11
N GLU A 56 168.19 19.97 -95.60
CA GLU A 56 167.30 18.81 -95.62
C GLU A 56 166.98 18.35 -94.19
N LEU A 57 167.97 18.37 -93.29
CA LEU A 57 167.76 18.12 -91.86
C LEU A 57 166.83 19.16 -91.22
N LEU A 58 166.93 20.45 -91.57
CA LEU A 58 166.01 21.50 -91.09
C LEU A 58 164.56 21.32 -91.61
N VAL A 59 164.38 20.87 -92.85
CA VAL A 59 163.05 20.56 -93.39
C VAL A 59 162.47 19.32 -92.72
N LEU A 60 163.27 18.26 -92.54
CA LEU A 60 162.83 17.04 -91.85
C LEU A 60 162.58 17.26 -90.36
N SER A 61 163.36 18.12 -89.68
CA SER A 61 163.06 18.51 -88.30
C SER A 61 161.81 19.37 -88.20
N SER A 62 161.55 20.26 -89.17
CA SER A 62 160.32 21.04 -89.24
C SER A 62 159.07 20.17 -89.52
N GLN A 63 159.18 19.19 -90.42
CA GLN A 63 158.11 18.23 -90.69
C GLN A 63 157.86 17.31 -89.49
N ARG A 64 158.92 16.80 -88.84
CA ARG A 64 158.80 16.04 -87.59
C ARG A 64 158.19 16.88 -86.47
N GLN A 65 158.60 18.14 -86.32
CA GLN A 65 158.00 19.06 -85.35
C GLN A 65 156.51 19.22 -85.61
N LYS A 66 156.10 19.49 -86.86
CA LYS A 66 154.68 19.61 -87.21
C LYS A 66 153.89 18.31 -87.00
N ILE A 67 154.51 17.14 -87.18
CA ILE A 67 153.88 15.85 -86.84
C ILE A 67 153.71 15.74 -85.31
N TYR A 68 154.76 16.02 -84.52
CA TYR A 68 154.65 16.04 -83.05
C TYR A 68 153.63 17.07 -82.53
N ASP A 69 153.55 18.26 -83.15
CA ASP A 69 152.57 19.29 -82.81
C ASP A 69 151.13 18.83 -83.11
N LEU A 70 150.92 18.11 -84.22
CA LEU A 70 149.63 17.53 -84.60
C LEU A 70 149.26 16.31 -83.74
N GLU A 71 150.21 15.43 -83.42
CA GLU A 71 150.01 14.32 -82.47
C GLU A 71 149.67 14.85 -81.08
N ALA A 72 150.36 15.90 -80.61
CA ALA A 72 150.04 16.58 -79.36
C ALA A 72 148.66 17.27 -79.40
N GLN A 73 148.27 17.85 -80.55
CA GLN A 73 146.94 18.40 -80.75
C GLN A 73 145.87 17.30 -80.75
N GLU A 74 146.11 16.15 -81.40
CA GLU A 74 145.19 15.00 -81.41
C GLU A 74 145.02 14.43 -79.99
N ILE A 75 146.12 14.19 -79.27
CA ILE A 75 146.09 13.72 -77.87
C ILE A 75 145.31 14.72 -76.99
N ASN A 76 145.50 16.03 -77.18
CA ASN A 76 144.79 17.05 -76.42
C ASN A 76 143.29 17.10 -76.79
N LEU A 77 142.94 17.01 -78.08
CA LEU A 77 141.54 16.95 -78.55
C LEU A 77 140.84 15.68 -78.06
N ASN A 78 141.48 14.52 -78.14
CA ASN A 78 140.96 13.26 -77.60
C ASN A 78 140.80 13.32 -76.08
N ARG A 79 141.70 14.00 -75.35
CA ARG A 79 141.56 14.25 -73.91
C ARG A 79 140.37 15.19 -73.62
N ILE A 80 140.19 16.26 -74.39
CA ILE A 80 139.07 17.20 -74.27
C ILE A 80 137.74 16.49 -74.58
N LEU A 81 137.68 15.68 -75.64
CA LEU A 81 136.50 14.92 -76.06
C LEU A 81 136.15 13.82 -75.05
N SER A 82 137.15 13.14 -74.49
CA SER A 82 136.96 12.19 -73.38
C SER A 82 136.39 12.89 -72.14
N ASN A 83 136.99 14.01 -71.72
CA ASN A 83 136.48 14.83 -70.61
C ASN A 83 135.07 15.38 -70.86
N ALA A 84 134.73 15.71 -72.12
CA ALA A 84 133.39 16.17 -72.51
C ALA A 84 132.37 15.02 -72.47
N ASN A 85 132.75 13.81 -72.90
CA ASN A 85 131.92 12.62 -72.80
C ASN A 85 131.68 12.20 -71.34
N LEU A 86 132.70 12.28 -70.47
CA LEU A 86 132.53 12.05 -69.04
C LEU A 86 131.55 13.06 -68.42
N LYS A 87 131.73 14.36 -68.67
CA LYS A 87 130.79 15.40 -68.21
C LYS A 87 129.39 15.24 -68.77
N LYS A 88 129.26 14.78 -70.01
CA LYS A 88 127.96 14.45 -70.61
C LYS A 88 127.30 13.30 -69.84
N GLN A 89 128.04 12.23 -69.54
CA GLN A 89 127.52 11.08 -68.78
C GLN A 89 127.17 11.46 -67.33
N GLU A 90 127.97 12.30 -66.68
CA GLU A 90 127.67 12.89 -65.35
C GLU A 90 126.35 13.70 -65.40
N LEU A 91 126.15 14.49 -66.45
CA LEU A 91 124.93 15.28 -66.64
C LEU A 91 123.71 14.39 -66.97
N GLU A 92 123.87 13.37 -67.82
CA GLU A 92 122.81 12.40 -68.15
C GLU A 92 122.38 11.58 -66.92
N ASN A 93 123.33 11.14 -66.09
CA ASN A 93 123.05 10.51 -64.79
C ASN A 93 122.31 11.47 -63.84
N SER A 94 122.71 12.75 -63.80
CA SER A 94 122.08 13.78 -62.97
C SER A 94 120.64 14.08 -63.44
N ILE A 95 120.42 14.14 -64.76
CA ILE A 95 119.09 14.29 -65.36
C ILE A 95 118.21 13.10 -65.04
N HIS A 96 118.72 11.87 -65.16
CA HIS A 96 117.97 10.65 -64.79
C HIS A 96 117.61 10.63 -63.30
N TYR A 97 118.53 11.03 -62.42
CA TYR A 97 118.26 11.17 -60.98
C TYR A 97 117.15 12.19 -60.72
N LEU A 98 117.28 13.41 -61.24
CA LEU A 98 116.29 14.47 -61.07
C LEU A 98 114.93 14.10 -61.68
N GLN A 99 114.90 13.41 -62.82
CA GLN A 99 113.67 12.89 -63.42
C GLN A 99 113.01 11.81 -62.53
N THR A 100 113.81 10.95 -61.90
CA THR A 100 113.33 9.95 -60.93
C THR A 100 112.76 10.64 -59.69
N GLU A 101 113.46 11.64 -59.14
CA GLU A 101 113.01 12.44 -58.00
C GLU A 101 111.72 13.23 -58.31
N CYS A 102 111.65 13.90 -59.46
CA CYS A 102 110.44 14.59 -59.91
C CYS A 102 109.24 13.62 -60.06
N ASN A 103 109.46 12.41 -60.57
CA ASN A 103 108.40 11.40 -60.67
C ASN A 103 107.95 10.88 -59.29
N GLN A 104 108.89 10.70 -58.35
CA GLN A 104 108.57 10.32 -56.96
C GLN A 104 107.81 11.43 -56.22
N LEU A 105 108.27 12.68 -56.31
CA LEU A 105 107.60 13.84 -55.73
C LEU A 105 106.21 14.04 -56.33
N ARG A 106 106.06 13.87 -57.65
CA ARG A 106 104.76 13.90 -58.34
C ARG A 106 103.82 12.83 -57.80
N SER A 107 104.27 11.57 -57.71
CA SER A 107 103.47 10.47 -57.17
C SER A 107 103.07 10.71 -55.71
N GLN A 108 103.95 11.28 -54.88
CA GLN A 108 103.62 11.70 -53.51
C GLN A 108 102.59 12.84 -53.47
N VAL A 109 102.66 13.81 -54.39
CA VAL A 109 101.67 14.89 -54.50
C VAL A 109 100.30 14.34 -54.93
N GLU A 110 100.27 13.44 -55.93
CA GLU A 110 99.05 12.78 -56.40
C GLU A 110 98.41 11.94 -55.26
N ALA A 111 99.21 11.14 -54.54
CA ALA A 111 98.74 10.38 -53.37
C ALA A 111 98.23 11.27 -52.22
N ARG A 112 98.89 12.40 -51.94
CA ARG A 112 98.43 13.37 -50.93
C ARG A 112 97.22 14.18 -51.38
N HIS A 113 96.98 14.33 -52.68
CA HIS A 113 95.75 14.90 -53.21
C HIS A 113 94.57 13.94 -52.99
N HIS A 114 94.73 12.66 -53.36
CA HIS A 114 93.70 11.65 -53.09
C HIS A 114 93.35 11.56 -51.60
N TYR A 115 94.34 11.41 -50.72
CA TYR A 115 94.09 11.37 -49.26
C TYR A 115 93.40 12.63 -48.72
N LYS A 116 93.68 13.81 -49.30
CA LYS A 116 92.99 15.05 -48.93
C LYS A 116 91.54 15.04 -49.41
N ASP A 117 91.27 14.54 -50.60
CA ASP A 117 89.92 14.50 -51.18
C ASP A 117 89.05 13.44 -50.46
N ASP A 118 89.63 12.28 -50.12
CA ASP A 118 89.02 11.27 -49.25
C ASP A 118 88.61 11.89 -47.91
N LEU A 119 89.54 12.60 -47.25
CA LEU A 119 89.28 13.30 -45.98
C LEU A 119 88.23 14.41 -46.12
N GLN A 120 88.15 15.09 -47.28
CA GLN A 120 87.10 16.06 -47.57
C GLN A 120 85.73 15.39 -47.73
N GLN A 121 85.67 14.18 -48.32
CA GLN A 121 84.45 13.38 -48.40
C GLN A 121 84.02 12.87 -47.02
N GLU A 122 84.94 12.36 -46.20
CA GLU A 122 84.66 11.96 -44.81
C GLU A 122 84.13 13.13 -43.98
N LEU A 123 84.78 14.30 -44.04
CA LEU A 123 84.33 15.51 -43.34
C LEU A 123 82.96 15.99 -43.82
N LYS A 124 82.62 15.80 -45.11
CA LYS A 124 81.27 16.07 -45.62
C LYS A 124 80.24 15.12 -45.00
N ILE A 125 80.49 13.81 -45.04
CA ILE A 125 79.59 12.79 -44.50
C ILE A 125 79.38 12.98 -43.00
N LEU A 126 80.43 13.24 -42.23
CA LEU A 126 80.37 13.53 -40.79
C LEU A 126 79.57 14.81 -40.49
N LYS A 127 79.64 15.83 -41.36
CA LYS A 127 78.82 17.04 -41.22
C LYS A 127 77.34 16.76 -41.48
N GLU A 128 77.03 16.00 -42.53
CA GLU A 128 75.64 15.61 -42.86
C GLU A 128 75.03 14.77 -41.73
N GLN A 129 75.75 13.75 -41.25
CA GLN A 129 75.36 12.94 -40.08
C GLN A 129 75.15 13.78 -38.81
N LYS A 130 76.01 14.77 -38.55
CA LYS A 130 75.86 15.69 -37.41
C LYS A 130 74.59 16.53 -37.55
N GLU A 131 74.30 17.06 -38.73
CA GLU A 131 73.12 17.90 -38.98
C GLU A 131 71.82 17.09 -38.80
N ASP A 132 71.82 15.82 -39.20
CA ASP A 132 70.67 14.93 -39.02
C ASP A 132 70.49 14.50 -37.56
N LEU A 133 71.57 14.19 -36.84
CA LEU A 133 71.53 13.97 -35.38
C LEU A 133 71.04 15.21 -34.61
N GLU A 134 71.38 16.42 -35.07
CA GLU A 134 70.84 17.66 -34.50
C GLU A 134 69.33 17.83 -34.79
N LYS A 135 68.82 17.38 -35.95
CA LYS A 135 67.37 17.34 -36.23
C LYS A 135 66.65 16.31 -35.35
N GLU A 136 67.22 15.11 -35.18
CA GLU A 136 66.67 14.07 -34.30
C GLU A 136 66.63 14.53 -32.84
N LEU A 137 67.70 15.13 -32.33
CA LEU A 137 67.77 15.67 -30.96
C LEU A 137 66.71 16.76 -30.74
N ASN A 138 66.60 17.73 -31.66
CA ASN A 138 65.57 18.78 -31.58
C ASN A 138 64.15 18.20 -31.61
N THR A 139 63.90 17.18 -32.43
CA THR A 139 62.59 16.50 -32.50
C THR A 139 62.28 15.75 -31.20
N LEU A 140 63.26 15.03 -30.65
CA LEU A 140 63.13 14.32 -29.38
C LEU A 140 62.92 15.29 -28.20
N HIS A 141 63.57 16.45 -28.21
CA HIS A 141 63.38 17.49 -27.21
C HIS A 141 61.97 18.09 -27.26
N ALA A 142 61.45 18.38 -28.45
CA ALA A 142 60.06 18.82 -28.62
C ALA A 142 59.05 17.79 -28.08
N ASN A 143 59.25 16.51 -28.44
CA ASN A 143 58.41 15.40 -27.95
C ASN A 143 58.48 15.24 -26.41
N LEU A 144 59.65 15.47 -25.80
CA LEU A 144 59.80 15.46 -24.35
C LEU A 144 59.04 16.61 -23.68
N CYS A 145 59.14 17.83 -24.21
CA CYS A 145 58.38 18.97 -23.69
C CYS A 145 56.87 18.78 -23.85
N GLU A 146 56.40 18.21 -24.95
CA GLU A 146 54.97 17.87 -25.11
C GLU A 146 54.53 16.80 -24.10
N LEU A 147 55.33 15.74 -23.91
CA LEU A 147 55.02 14.69 -22.93
C LEU A 147 55.01 15.21 -21.48
N GLU A 148 55.90 16.14 -21.14
CA GLU A 148 55.89 16.84 -19.85
C GLU A 148 54.65 17.71 -19.68
N GLN A 149 54.21 18.41 -20.72
CA GLN A 149 52.97 19.19 -20.72
C GLN A 149 51.73 18.28 -20.57
N GLN A 150 51.64 17.21 -21.36
CA GLN A 150 50.55 16.22 -21.25
C GLN A 150 50.50 15.62 -19.83
N LYS A 151 51.64 15.24 -19.26
CA LYS A 151 51.77 14.74 -17.88
C LYS A 151 51.30 15.78 -16.84
N ALA A 152 51.61 17.07 -17.03
CA ALA A 152 51.14 18.13 -16.16
C ALA A 152 49.61 18.29 -16.23
N THR A 153 49.03 18.30 -17.44
CA THR A 153 47.56 18.34 -17.64
C THR A 153 46.89 17.17 -16.95
N VAL A 154 47.31 15.93 -17.23
CA VAL A 154 46.76 14.71 -16.61
C VAL A 154 46.89 14.71 -15.09
N PHE A 155 47.96 15.29 -14.53
CA PHE A 155 48.09 15.46 -13.08
C PHE A 155 47.06 16.44 -12.50
N THR A 156 46.77 17.54 -13.19
CA THR A 156 45.71 18.48 -12.77
C THR A 156 44.31 17.90 -12.90
N GLU A 157 44.02 17.19 -13.99
CA GLU A 157 42.75 16.49 -14.21
C GLU A 157 42.53 15.41 -13.15
N LYS A 158 43.55 14.57 -12.90
CA LYS A 158 43.52 13.57 -11.83
C LYS A 158 43.17 14.21 -10.48
N LYS A 159 43.84 15.31 -10.11
CA LYS A 159 43.59 16.00 -8.84
C LYS A 159 42.16 16.54 -8.75
N ALA A 160 41.62 17.07 -9.84
CA ALA A 160 40.23 17.54 -9.89
C ALA A 160 39.22 16.37 -9.76
N LEU A 161 39.51 15.22 -10.38
CA LEU A 161 38.70 14.00 -10.25
C LEU A 161 38.76 13.40 -8.83
N GLU A 162 39.93 13.43 -8.18
CA GLU A 162 40.08 13.03 -6.78
C GLU A 162 39.23 13.94 -5.86
N GLN A 163 39.31 15.26 -6.03
CA GLN A 163 38.49 16.23 -5.28
C GLN A 163 36.98 16.03 -5.52
N ASN A 164 36.56 15.75 -6.76
CA ASN A 164 35.16 15.46 -7.07
C ASN A 164 34.69 14.13 -6.44
N SER A 165 35.55 13.10 -6.44
CA SER A 165 35.25 11.81 -5.80
C SER A 165 35.07 11.95 -4.29
N ASP A 166 35.86 12.80 -3.62
CA ASP A 166 35.73 13.04 -2.18
C ASP A 166 34.53 13.93 -1.84
N ALA A 167 34.15 14.87 -2.71
CA ALA A 167 32.89 15.61 -2.59
C ALA A 167 31.67 14.68 -2.70
N LEU A 168 31.63 13.80 -3.70
CA LEU A 168 30.56 12.81 -3.89
C LEU A 168 30.50 11.79 -2.73
N ARG A 169 31.64 11.41 -2.14
CA ARG A 169 31.68 10.59 -0.92
C ARG A 169 31.05 11.30 0.28
N LEU A 170 31.30 12.60 0.45
CA LEU A 170 30.69 13.42 1.50
C LEU A 170 29.17 13.56 1.31
N GLU A 171 28.72 13.76 0.07
CA GLU A 171 27.29 13.85 -0.28
C GLU A 171 26.57 12.52 -0.02
N LEU A 172 27.13 11.39 -0.47
CA LEU A 172 26.59 10.05 -0.17
C LEU A 172 26.56 9.75 1.33
N ALA A 173 27.60 10.13 2.06
CA ALA A 173 27.65 9.96 3.51
C ALA A 173 26.62 10.83 4.25
N GLN A 174 26.27 12.01 3.72
CA GLN A 174 25.20 12.85 4.25
C GLN A 174 23.82 12.26 3.94
N LEU A 175 23.55 11.92 2.68
CA LEU A 175 22.29 11.31 2.26
C LEU A 175 21.99 10.01 3.02
N HIS A 176 23.01 9.23 3.36
CA HIS A 176 22.86 8.03 4.19
C HIS A 176 22.45 8.36 5.64
N ARG A 177 22.95 9.45 6.25
CA ARG A 177 22.47 9.91 7.57
C ARG A 177 21.01 10.33 7.51
N ASP A 178 20.65 11.12 6.50
CA ASP A 178 19.30 11.68 6.36
C ASP A 178 18.26 10.58 6.10
N PHE A 179 18.63 9.57 5.30
CA PHE A 179 17.85 8.33 5.17
C PHE A 179 17.72 7.57 6.50
N THR A 180 18.79 7.46 7.30
CA THR A 180 18.77 6.79 8.61
C THR A 180 17.83 7.51 9.59
N VAL A 181 17.90 8.85 9.65
CA VAL A 181 17.01 9.68 10.48
C VAL A 181 15.56 9.55 10.03
N THR A 182 15.30 9.58 8.72
CA THR A 182 13.96 9.39 8.14
C THR A 182 13.40 7.99 8.47
N THR A 183 14.24 6.96 8.46
CA THR A 183 13.85 5.59 8.84
C THR A 183 13.48 5.52 10.32
N GLN A 184 14.27 6.12 11.21
CA GLN A 184 13.97 6.20 12.65
C GLN A 184 12.68 6.99 12.95
N GLN A 185 12.42 8.07 12.21
CA GLN A 185 11.17 8.83 12.32
C GLN A 185 9.95 8.00 11.87
N LYS A 186 10.09 7.22 10.79
CA LYS A 186 9.06 6.28 10.34
C LYS A 186 8.77 5.21 11.41
N GLU A 187 9.80 4.58 11.97
CA GLU A 187 9.66 3.57 13.03
C GLU A 187 8.97 4.12 14.28
N ALA A 188 9.28 5.36 14.68
CA ALA A 188 8.62 6.04 15.79
C ALA A 188 7.12 6.30 15.52
N LEU A 189 6.77 6.75 14.32
CA LEU A 189 5.37 6.95 13.90
C LEU A 189 4.60 5.62 13.80
N GLU A 190 5.23 4.54 13.34
CA GLU A 190 4.62 3.21 13.32
C GLU A 190 4.34 2.67 14.74
N GLN A 191 5.20 2.97 15.71
CA GLN A 191 4.95 2.68 17.14
C GLN A 191 3.82 3.55 17.72
N GLU A 192 3.76 4.84 17.38
CA GLU A 192 2.67 5.73 17.81
C GLU A 192 1.31 5.27 17.27
N ILE A 193 1.24 4.90 15.99
CA ILE A 193 0.03 4.34 15.36
C ILE A 193 -0.38 3.02 16.03
N ALA A 194 0.57 2.13 16.36
CA ALA A 194 0.27 0.89 17.07
C ALA A 194 -0.32 1.15 18.48
N ASN A 195 0.25 2.11 19.21
CA ASN A 195 -0.27 2.53 20.53
C ASN A 195 -1.68 3.15 20.44
N LEU A 196 -1.92 4.01 19.44
CA LEU A 196 -3.24 4.60 19.20
C LEU A 196 -4.29 3.55 18.82
N HIS A 197 -3.93 2.56 18.00
CA HIS A 197 -4.82 1.43 17.69
C HIS A 197 -5.12 0.56 18.91
N GLN A 198 -4.14 0.33 19.80
CA GLN A 198 -4.38 -0.35 21.07
C GLN A 198 -5.35 0.45 21.95
N GLN A 199 -5.17 1.76 22.09
CA GLN A 199 -6.09 2.63 22.82
C GLN A 199 -7.51 2.60 22.22
N GLN A 200 -7.64 2.69 20.90
CA GLN A 200 -8.91 2.58 20.17
C GLN A 200 -9.61 1.24 20.48
N SER A 201 -8.86 0.13 20.51
CA SER A 201 -9.42 -1.20 20.85
C SER A 201 -9.94 -1.26 22.29
N ALA A 202 -9.25 -0.62 23.23
CA ALA A 202 -9.62 -0.58 24.65
C ALA A 202 -10.85 0.31 24.89
N VAL A 203 -10.94 1.47 24.23
CA VAL A 203 -12.14 2.31 24.27
C VAL A 203 -13.32 1.62 23.59
N SER A 204 -13.10 0.86 22.50
CA SER A 204 -14.15 0.07 21.84
C SER A 204 -14.70 -1.04 22.73
N SER A 205 -13.86 -1.74 23.52
CA SER A 205 -14.34 -2.76 24.46
C SER A 205 -15.03 -2.14 25.68
N GLN A 206 -14.56 -1.00 26.17
CA GLN A 206 -15.26 -0.22 27.21
C GLN A 206 -16.64 0.25 26.74
N LEU A 207 -16.77 0.79 25.53
CA LEU A 207 -18.06 1.20 24.96
C LEU A 207 -19.03 0.01 24.79
N LYS A 208 -18.54 -1.16 24.36
CA LYS A 208 -19.35 -2.39 24.30
C LYS A 208 -19.83 -2.83 25.69
N SER A 209 -18.95 -2.79 26.69
CA SER A 209 -19.31 -3.11 28.08
C SER A 209 -20.37 -2.14 28.64
N LEU A 210 -20.18 -0.83 28.42
CA LEU A 210 -21.12 0.20 28.86
C LEU A 210 -22.47 0.09 28.14
N HIS A 211 -22.49 -0.25 26.85
CA HIS A 211 -23.73 -0.50 26.12
C HIS A 211 -24.49 -1.71 26.67
N ILE A 212 -23.80 -2.82 27.00
CA ILE A 212 -24.41 -3.97 27.67
C ILE A 212 -25.00 -3.56 29.04
N GLN A 213 -24.29 -2.73 29.82
CA GLN A 213 -24.79 -2.21 31.09
C GLN A 213 -26.05 -1.34 30.90
N VAL A 214 -26.04 -0.40 29.95
CA VAL A 214 -27.21 0.45 29.62
C VAL A 214 -28.41 -0.42 29.22
N ASN A 215 -28.23 -1.36 28.30
CA ASN A 215 -29.31 -2.25 27.87
C ASN A 215 -29.86 -3.09 29.04
N SER A 216 -28.99 -3.54 29.96
CA SER A 216 -29.43 -4.29 31.15
C SER A 216 -30.26 -3.42 32.12
N LEU A 217 -29.86 -2.16 32.34
CA LEU A 217 -30.59 -1.20 33.15
C LEU A 217 -31.93 -0.80 32.50
N GLU A 218 -31.97 -0.69 31.18
CA GLU A 218 -33.20 -0.47 30.41
C GLU A 218 -34.16 -1.66 30.53
N THR A 219 -33.67 -2.91 30.45
CA THR A 219 -34.51 -4.08 30.72
C THR A 219 -35.02 -4.14 32.16
N GLN A 220 -34.19 -3.78 33.16
CA GLN A 220 -34.62 -3.72 34.55
C GLN A 220 -35.68 -2.62 34.74
N HIS A 221 -35.47 -1.42 34.19
CA HIS A 221 -36.42 -0.32 34.31
C HIS A 221 -37.78 -0.65 33.65
N ASN A 222 -37.76 -1.38 32.53
CA ASN A 222 -38.99 -1.86 31.89
C ASN A 222 -39.72 -2.90 32.74
N GLN A 223 -39.01 -3.82 33.41
CA GLN A 223 -39.59 -4.77 34.38
C GLN A 223 -40.16 -4.06 35.61
N GLU A 224 -39.45 -3.08 36.16
CA GLU A 224 -39.94 -2.24 37.28
C GLU A 224 -41.19 -1.46 36.89
N ASN A 225 -41.23 -0.88 35.67
CA ASN A 225 -42.40 -0.18 35.15
C ASN A 225 -43.60 -1.12 34.95
N GLN A 226 -43.38 -2.37 34.50
CA GLN A 226 -44.43 -3.40 34.41
C GLN A 226 -44.99 -3.74 35.80
N ALA A 227 -44.12 -4.05 36.77
CA ALA A 227 -44.54 -4.32 38.14
C ALA A 227 -45.30 -3.13 38.79
N ILE A 228 -44.90 -1.89 38.49
CA ILE A 228 -45.62 -0.68 38.93
C ILE A 228 -47.00 -0.57 38.27
N GLN A 229 -47.18 -1.00 37.02
CA GLN A 229 -48.50 -1.03 36.37
C GLN A 229 -49.40 -2.12 36.98
N GLU A 230 -48.88 -3.32 37.22
CA GLU A 230 -49.59 -4.41 37.90
C GLU A 230 -50.05 -4.01 39.31
N LEU A 231 -49.16 -3.39 40.10
CA LEU A 231 -49.49 -2.89 41.43
C LEU A 231 -50.55 -1.78 41.41
N ARG A 232 -50.58 -0.93 40.37
CA ARG A 232 -51.66 0.06 40.19
C ARG A 232 -53.00 -0.58 39.84
N LEU A 233 -53.01 -1.60 38.98
CA LEU A 233 -54.24 -2.33 38.65
C LEU A 233 -54.83 -3.06 39.87
N GLU A 234 -53.98 -3.67 40.69
CA GLU A 234 -54.41 -4.29 41.96
C GLU A 234 -54.84 -3.23 42.99
N GLN A 235 -54.17 -2.07 43.06
CA GLN A 235 -54.62 -0.95 43.89
C GLN A 235 -56.00 -0.44 43.48
N ASP A 236 -56.26 -0.23 42.18
CA ASP A 236 -57.58 0.18 41.65
C ASP A 236 -58.66 -0.85 41.97
N LYS A 237 -58.32 -2.15 41.87
CA LYS A 237 -59.20 -3.28 42.21
C LYS A 237 -59.54 -3.31 43.71
N LEU A 238 -58.55 -3.17 44.58
CA LEU A 238 -58.75 -3.06 46.03
C LEU A 238 -59.54 -1.79 46.41
N GLN A 239 -59.31 -0.67 45.72
CA GLN A 239 -60.04 0.58 45.95
C GLN A 239 -61.52 0.46 45.52
N LYS A 240 -61.81 -0.23 44.41
CA LYS A 240 -63.19 -0.59 44.02
C LYS A 240 -63.85 -1.51 45.04
N GLN A 241 -63.16 -2.53 45.54
CA GLN A 241 -63.65 -3.41 46.61
C GLN A 241 -63.92 -2.67 47.92
N LEU A 242 -63.06 -1.70 48.29
CA LEU A 242 -63.26 -0.86 49.47
C LEU A 242 -64.50 0.04 49.34
N ILE A 243 -64.73 0.64 48.16
CA ILE A 243 -65.94 1.41 47.87
C ILE A 243 -67.19 0.52 47.96
N GLN A 244 -67.13 -0.69 47.40
CA GLN A 244 -68.21 -1.67 47.46
C GLN A 244 -68.54 -2.04 48.92
N GLN A 245 -67.56 -2.47 49.71
CA GLN A 245 -67.78 -2.81 51.13
C GLN A 245 -68.24 -1.62 51.98
N GLN A 246 -67.79 -0.40 51.66
CA GLN A 246 -68.27 0.81 52.33
C GLN A 246 -69.74 1.11 51.96
N SER A 247 -70.19 0.81 50.74
CA SER A 247 -71.60 0.94 50.35
C SER A 247 -72.49 -0.13 50.98
N GLU A 248 -72.03 -1.39 51.02
CA GLU A 248 -72.69 -2.51 51.72
C GLU A 248 -72.83 -2.21 53.21
N LYS A 249 -71.78 -1.69 53.84
CA LYS A 249 -71.82 -1.24 55.23
C LYS A 249 -72.87 -0.14 55.45
N VAL A 250 -72.96 0.85 54.57
CA VAL A 250 -73.97 1.92 54.68
C VAL A 250 -75.39 1.37 54.52
N ALA A 251 -75.62 0.42 53.60
CA ALA A 251 -76.89 -0.28 53.49
C ALA A 251 -77.25 -1.05 54.78
N LEU A 252 -76.32 -1.83 55.33
CA LEU A 252 -76.50 -2.56 56.59
C LEU A 252 -76.72 -1.62 57.80
N GLU A 253 -76.09 -0.44 57.82
CA GLU A 253 -76.35 0.58 58.83
C GLU A 253 -77.77 1.16 58.70
N VAL A 254 -78.27 1.39 57.48
CA VAL A 254 -79.66 1.82 57.23
C VAL A 254 -80.66 0.74 57.65
N ASP A 255 -80.44 -0.51 57.24
CA ASP A 255 -81.30 -1.65 57.61
C ASP A 255 -81.36 -1.80 59.14
N LEU A 256 -80.22 -1.70 59.82
CA LEU A 256 -80.11 -1.80 61.27
C LEU A 256 -80.79 -0.62 61.99
N GLN A 257 -80.87 0.58 61.39
CA GLN A 257 -81.73 1.66 61.91
C GLN A 257 -83.21 1.36 61.66
N SER A 258 -83.57 0.79 60.51
CA SER A 258 -84.95 0.39 60.22
C SER A 258 -85.45 -0.68 61.22
N PHE A 259 -84.63 -1.69 61.54
CA PHE A 259 -84.96 -2.72 62.52
C PHE A 259 -85.03 -2.16 63.96
N LYS A 260 -84.22 -1.16 64.30
CA LYS A 260 -84.34 -0.44 65.60
C LYS A 260 -85.67 0.30 65.71
N GLU A 261 -86.12 0.98 64.66
CA GLU A 261 -87.41 1.66 64.66
C GLU A 261 -88.57 0.66 64.65
N GLN A 262 -88.51 -0.40 63.86
CA GLN A 262 -89.49 -1.51 63.91
C GLN A 262 -89.59 -2.10 65.32
N LYS A 263 -88.45 -2.37 65.97
CA LYS A 263 -88.42 -2.83 67.37
C LYS A 263 -89.09 -1.83 68.31
N ARG A 264 -88.77 -0.53 68.21
CA ARG A 264 -89.40 0.53 69.03
C ARG A 264 -90.91 0.60 68.82
N GLN A 265 -91.38 0.43 67.59
CA GLN A 265 -92.81 0.37 67.25
C GLN A 265 -93.50 -0.87 67.83
N VAL A 266 -92.82 -2.02 67.85
CA VAL A 266 -93.31 -3.24 68.53
C VAL A 266 -93.35 -3.05 70.04
N GLU A 267 -92.31 -2.49 70.65
CA GLU A 267 -92.27 -2.19 72.10
C GLU A 267 -93.40 -1.23 72.52
N LEU A 268 -93.68 -0.20 71.72
CA LEU A 268 -94.84 0.70 71.91
C LEU A 268 -96.18 -0.04 71.79
N LYS A 269 -96.35 -0.91 70.78
CA LYS A 269 -97.56 -1.74 70.64
C LYS A 269 -97.75 -2.68 71.83
N THR A 270 -96.69 -3.33 72.29
CA THR A 270 -96.71 -4.19 73.48
C THR A 270 -97.09 -3.40 74.73
N TYR A 271 -96.53 -2.21 74.95
CA TYR A 271 -96.91 -1.35 76.06
C TYR A 271 -98.39 -0.92 76.02
N ILE A 272 -98.91 -0.57 74.84
CA ILE A 272 -100.33 -0.21 74.65
C ILE A 272 -101.23 -1.42 74.91
N LEU A 273 -100.90 -2.60 74.36
CA LEU A 273 -101.64 -3.84 74.58
C LEU A 273 -101.62 -4.26 76.06
N GLN A 274 -100.50 -4.08 76.75
CA GLN A 274 -100.37 -4.40 78.17
C GLN A 274 -101.24 -3.46 79.04
N ASN A 275 -101.30 -2.17 78.72
CA ASN A 275 -102.24 -1.22 79.33
C ASN A 275 -103.72 -1.57 79.02
N GLN A 276 -104.01 -2.15 77.85
CA GLN A 276 -105.35 -2.62 77.50
C GLN A 276 -105.72 -3.90 78.28
N ILE A 277 -104.78 -4.84 78.43
CA ILE A 277 -104.94 -6.04 79.26
C ILE A 277 -105.18 -5.64 80.72
N GLU A 278 -104.39 -4.73 81.29
CA GLU A 278 -104.56 -4.26 82.68
C GLU A 278 -105.97 -3.65 82.90
N LYS A 279 -106.48 -2.86 81.94
CA LYS A 279 -107.86 -2.34 81.98
C LYS A 279 -108.91 -3.45 81.85
N LEU A 280 -108.67 -4.46 81.04
CA LEU A 280 -109.56 -5.62 80.91
C LEU A 280 -109.54 -6.50 82.17
N GLU A 281 -108.40 -6.60 82.88
CA GLU A 281 -108.29 -7.26 84.18
C GLU A 281 -109.00 -6.46 85.28
N GLN A 282 -108.93 -5.11 85.26
CA GLN A 282 -109.75 -4.27 86.14
C GLN A 282 -111.25 -4.48 85.87
N TYR A 283 -111.71 -4.43 84.62
CA TYR A 283 -113.11 -4.73 84.28
C TYR A 283 -113.53 -6.16 84.68
N LYS A 284 -112.66 -7.15 84.47
CA LYS A 284 -112.89 -8.54 84.90
C LYS A 284 -113.03 -8.63 86.42
N ASN A 285 -112.18 -7.95 87.18
CA ASN A 285 -112.26 -7.93 88.64
C ASN A 285 -113.52 -7.21 89.14
N ASP A 286 -113.95 -6.11 88.50
CA ASP A 286 -115.22 -5.45 88.81
C ASP A 286 -116.44 -6.35 88.52
N ILE A 287 -116.40 -7.13 87.43
CA ILE A 287 -117.43 -8.14 87.13
C ILE A 287 -117.38 -9.28 88.15
N GLN A 288 -116.18 -9.75 88.54
CA GLN A 288 -115.98 -10.77 89.57
C GLN A 288 -116.56 -10.32 90.93
N ASN A 289 -116.33 -9.05 91.31
CA ASN A 289 -116.84 -8.43 92.53
C ASN A 289 -118.37 -8.26 92.51
N LYS A 290 -118.95 -7.92 91.35
CA LYS A 290 -120.42 -7.91 91.17
C LYS A 290 -121.01 -9.33 91.25
N LEU A 291 -120.31 -10.32 90.70
CA LEU A 291 -120.73 -11.73 90.75
C LEU A 291 -120.72 -12.27 92.18
N THR A 292 -119.70 -11.94 92.99
CA THR A 292 -119.67 -12.32 94.41
C THR A 292 -120.72 -11.58 95.23
N SER A 293 -121.01 -10.30 94.92
CA SER A 293 -122.13 -9.56 95.53
C SER A 293 -123.48 -10.24 95.26
N LEU A 294 -123.82 -10.52 94.00
CA LEU A 294 -125.07 -11.22 93.64
C LEU A 294 -125.13 -12.65 94.22
N LYS A 295 -123.99 -13.33 94.37
CA LYS A 295 -123.93 -14.64 95.02
C LYS A 295 -124.24 -14.54 96.52
N GLY A 296 -123.76 -13.50 97.20
CA GLY A 296 -124.11 -13.20 98.59
C GLY A 296 -125.59 -12.84 98.76
N GLU A 297 -126.15 -12.01 97.87
CA GLU A 297 -127.58 -11.70 97.85
C GLU A 297 -128.45 -12.95 97.64
N LYS A 298 -128.04 -13.84 96.73
CA LYS A 298 -128.71 -15.14 96.53
C LYS A 298 -128.62 -16.04 97.76
N GLU A 299 -127.45 -16.11 98.41
CA GLU A 299 -127.25 -16.93 99.61
C GLU A 299 -128.08 -16.41 100.79
N GLN A 300 -128.26 -15.09 100.91
CA GLN A 300 -129.19 -14.47 101.86
C GLN A 300 -130.66 -14.85 101.54
N GLN A 301 -131.12 -14.63 100.31
CA GLN A 301 -132.48 -14.98 99.90
C GLN A 301 -132.80 -16.47 100.10
N GLN A 302 -131.80 -17.34 99.92
CA GLN A 302 -131.94 -18.78 100.13
C GLN A 302 -131.99 -19.16 101.63
N ALA A 303 -131.40 -18.37 102.53
CA ALA A 303 -131.56 -18.53 103.98
C ALA A 303 -132.94 -18.05 104.44
N ASP A 304 -133.41 -16.90 103.95
CA ASP A 304 -134.73 -16.34 104.27
C ASP A 304 -135.87 -17.31 103.87
N LEU A 305 -135.71 -17.99 102.73
CA LEU A 305 -136.63 -19.03 102.24
C LEU A 305 -136.74 -20.25 103.18
N LEU A 306 -135.62 -20.66 103.82
CA LEU A 306 -135.61 -21.77 104.76
C LEU A 306 -136.34 -21.41 106.07
N ALA A 307 -136.13 -20.19 106.58
CA ALA A 307 -136.84 -19.71 107.77
C ALA A 307 -138.37 -19.67 107.57
N LEU A 308 -138.82 -19.13 106.43
CA LEU A 308 -140.25 -19.11 106.05
C LEU A 308 -140.83 -20.52 105.88
N GLN A 309 -140.03 -21.50 105.44
CA GLN A 309 -140.46 -22.88 105.31
C GLN A 309 -140.58 -23.60 106.66
N GLU A 310 -139.76 -23.22 107.65
CA GLU A 310 -139.82 -23.75 109.01
C GLU A 310 -141.00 -23.16 109.81
N GLU A 311 -141.25 -21.86 109.68
CA GLU A 311 -142.42 -21.16 110.27
C GLU A 311 -143.76 -21.73 109.75
N ARG A 312 -143.86 -21.99 108.44
CA ARG A 312 -145.04 -22.60 107.82
C ARG A 312 -145.38 -23.97 108.43
N ASN A 313 -144.38 -24.79 108.74
CA ASN A 313 -144.60 -26.12 109.31
C ASN A 313 -145.20 -26.05 110.72
N GLN A 314 -144.86 -25.02 111.51
CA GLN A 314 -145.45 -24.82 112.84
C GLN A 314 -146.93 -24.44 112.76
N LEU A 315 -147.27 -23.48 111.87
CA LEU A 315 -148.65 -23.07 111.63
C LEU A 315 -149.52 -24.22 111.11
N GLN A 316 -148.98 -25.03 110.19
CA GLN A 316 -149.71 -26.16 109.61
C GLN A 316 -150.06 -27.24 110.65
N SER A 317 -149.25 -27.42 111.70
CA SER A 317 -149.55 -28.33 112.81
C SER A 317 -150.69 -27.81 113.71
N GLN A 318 -150.76 -26.50 113.96
CA GLN A 318 -151.80 -25.89 114.80
C GLN A 318 -153.20 -25.94 114.16
N ILE A 319 -153.28 -25.81 112.82
CA ILE A 319 -154.55 -25.88 112.08
C ILE A 319 -155.20 -27.27 112.20
N GLN A 320 -154.39 -28.33 112.30
CA GLN A 320 -154.86 -29.71 112.28
C GLN A 320 -155.55 -30.12 113.61
N GLU A 321 -155.14 -29.54 114.73
CA GLU A 321 -155.71 -29.83 116.07
C GLU A 321 -157.09 -29.18 116.29
N PHE A 322 -157.32 -27.99 115.73
CA PHE A 322 -158.65 -27.34 115.76
C PHE A 322 -159.69 -28.03 114.88
N HIS A 323 -159.27 -28.65 113.78
CA HIS A 323 -160.20 -29.17 112.75
C HIS A 323 -161.06 -30.34 113.24
N GLN A 324 -160.59 -31.13 114.22
CA GLN A 324 -161.25 -32.37 114.62
C GLN A 324 -162.27 -32.20 115.76
N GLN A 325 -162.57 -30.97 116.20
CA GLN A 325 -163.54 -30.68 117.26
C GLN A 325 -164.89 -30.13 116.77
N ILE A 326 -165.05 -29.77 115.49
CA ILE A 326 -166.14 -28.86 115.05
C ILE A 326 -167.16 -29.48 114.08
N GLU A 327 -166.91 -30.64 113.46
CA GLU A 327 -167.78 -31.16 112.38
C GLU A 327 -168.40 -32.54 112.67
N ALA A 328 -169.39 -32.55 113.57
CA ALA A 328 -170.22 -33.71 113.91
C ALA A 328 -171.73 -33.50 113.62
N LEU A 329 -172.08 -32.45 112.86
CA LEU A 329 -173.47 -32.07 112.56
C LEU A 329 -173.58 -31.47 111.14
N ILE A 330 -174.65 -31.88 110.43
CA ILE A 330 -175.08 -31.38 109.10
C ILE A 330 -174.21 -31.92 107.94
N ALA A 331 -174.80 -31.99 106.73
CA ALA A 331 -174.27 -32.71 105.56
C ALA A 331 -174.73 -32.05 104.23
N GLU A 332 -174.37 -32.69 103.11
CA GLU A 332 -174.79 -32.39 101.71
C GLU A 332 -173.99 -31.25 100.98
N PRO A 333 -173.99 -31.17 99.62
CA PRO A 333 -172.75 -31.39 98.84
C PRO A 333 -172.48 -30.31 97.75
N ILE A 334 -172.01 -30.72 96.54
CA ILE A 334 -171.69 -29.93 95.30
C ILE A 334 -170.22 -29.42 95.28
N SER A 335 -169.52 -29.14 94.16
CA SER A 335 -169.23 -29.76 92.83
C SER A 335 -168.34 -28.75 92.03
N ASP A 336 -167.66 -29.16 90.94
CA ASP A 336 -167.23 -28.32 89.79
C ASP A 336 -166.15 -27.20 90.02
N ASP A 337 -165.35 -26.67 89.05
CA ASP A 337 -164.83 -27.13 87.74
C ASP A 337 -163.71 -26.16 87.16
N ASP A 338 -162.87 -26.68 86.24
CA ASP A 338 -162.22 -26.06 85.04
C ASP A 338 -160.99 -25.06 85.00
N LYS A 339 -160.28 -25.08 83.83
CA LYS A 339 -159.39 -24.07 83.11
C LYS A 339 -157.91 -23.83 83.55
N GLN A 340 -156.88 -23.46 82.72
CA GLN A 340 -156.47 -23.38 81.26
C GLN A 340 -154.97 -22.84 81.21
N GLU A 341 -154.07 -22.76 80.18
CA GLU A 341 -153.88 -23.12 78.74
C GLU A 341 -152.34 -23.09 78.34
N ASP A 342 -151.94 -23.10 77.03
CA ASP A 342 -150.59 -23.47 76.47
C ASP A 342 -149.75 -22.38 75.67
N ALA A 343 -148.50 -22.68 75.18
CA ALA A 343 -147.76 -22.08 74.00
C ALA A 343 -146.30 -22.64 73.63
N GLU A 344 -145.70 -22.37 72.43
CA GLU A 344 -144.43 -22.95 71.79
C GLU A 344 -143.34 -21.90 71.25
N LEU A 345 -142.25 -22.06 70.40
CA LEU A 345 -141.63 -23.10 69.47
C LEU A 345 -140.04 -22.96 69.16
N PHE A 346 -139.53 -22.88 67.89
CA PHE A 346 -138.12 -23.12 67.34
C PHE A 346 -137.68 -22.15 66.15
N PRO A 347 -136.53 -22.19 65.32
CA PRO A 347 -135.52 -23.22 64.88
C PRO A 347 -133.99 -22.79 64.60
N PHE A 348 -133.37 -23.00 63.39
CA PHE A 348 -131.88 -23.12 63.04
C PHE A 348 -131.41 -22.61 61.59
N SER A 349 -130.08 -22.56 61.17
CA SER A 349 -129.47 -22.41 59.74
C SER A 349 -127.87 -22.45 59.51
N GLU A 350 -127.27 -22.47 58.24
CA GLU A 350 -125.81 -22.80 57.73
C GLU A 350 -125.10 -21.82 56.65
N LEU A 351 -123.99 -21.94 55.78
CA LEU A 351 -123.04 -22.94 55.07
C LEU A 351 -121.61 -22.40 54.45
N ILE A 352 -120.97 -22.87 53.29
CA ILE A 352 -119.50 -22.71 52.73
C ILE A 352 -119.28 -22.38 51.15
N ASP A 353 -118.17 -22.41 50.27
CA ASP A 353 -116.73 -22.96 50.08
C ASP A 353 -115.70 -22.28 48.97
N SER A 354 -114.80 -23.00 48.17
CA SER A 354 -113.44 -22.64 47.45
C SER A 354 -113.24 -22.79 45.84
N LEU A 355 -112.15 -22.84 44.96
CA LEU A 355 -110.59 -22.81 44.74
C LEU A 355 -110.17 -22.68 43.15
N GLU A 356 -109.02 -22.82 42.33
CA GLU A 356 -107.49 -23.10 42.23
C GLU A 356 -106.69 -23.02 40.76
N THR A 357 -105.30 -22.79 40.64
CA THR A 357 -104.10 -23.12 39.63
C THR A 357 -103.57 -22.47 38.21
N PRO A 358 -102.78 -23.07 37.17
CA PRO A 358 -101.43 -22.57 36.57
C PRO A 358 -100.89 -22.78 35.02
N GLU A 359 -99.58 -22.41 34.64
CA GLU A 359 -98.52 -22.89 33.58
C GLU A 359 -98.50 -22.66 31.96
N VAL A 360 -97.48 -22.83 30.99
CA VAL A 360 -95.93 -22.72 30.75
C VAL A 360 -95.31 -22.97 29.23
N GLU A 361 -94.17 -22.32 28.76
CA GLU A 361 -93.00 -22.51 27.71
C GLU A 361 -93.00 -23.03 26.15
N VAL A 362 -92.00 -23.08 25.14
CA VAL A 362 -90.70 -22.40 24.56
C VAL A 362 -90.03 -22.99 23.18
N THR A 363 -89.10 -22.30 22.37
CA THR A 363 -88.04 -22.66 21.24
C THR A 363 -88.34 -22.99 19.69
N ALA A 364 -87.45 -23.18 18.63
CA ALA A 364 -86.23 -22.52 17.90
C ALA A 364 -85.62 -23.25 16.56
N SER A 365 -84.81 -22.67 15.58
CA SER A 365 -83.86 -23.32 14.50
C SER A 365 -83.24 -22.48 13.25
N HIS A 366 -82.68 -23.05 12.13
CA HIS A 366 -81.51 -22.55 11.25
C HIS A 366 -81.48 -22.85 9.68
N GLU A 367 -80.70 -22.11 8.83
CA GLU A 367 -80.20 -22.44 7.43
C GLU A 367 -78.82 -21.72 7.14
N LEU A 368 -78.21 -21.80 5.93
CA LEU A 368 -76.81 -21.43 5.54
C LEU A 368 -76.18 -20.28 6.37
N PRO A 369 -75.03 -20.48 7.06
CA PRO A 369 -74.55 -19.56 8.10
C PRO A 369 -74.39 -18.12 7.63
N GLU A 370 -75.08 -17.20 8.33
CA GLU A 370 -75.07 -15.75 8.06
C GLU A 370 -73.63 -15.19 8.08
N GLU A 371 -72.80 -15.72 8.98
CA GLU A 371 -71.34 -15.66 9.10
C GLU A 371 -70.59 -15.57 7.75
N TRP A 372 -70.93 -16.40 6.76
CA TRP A 372 -70.25 -16.46 5.46
C TRP A 372 -70.83 -15.47 4.42
N MET A 373 -72.04 -14.97 4.63
CA MET A 373 -72.59 -13.86 3.83
C MET A 373 -72.09 -12.51 4.35
N GLU A 374 -72.05 -12.33 5.67
CA GLU A 374 -71.48 -11.15 6.31
C GLU A 374 -69.99 -11.00 5.98
N PHE A 375 -69.23 -12.10 5.99
CA PHE A 375 -67.84 -12.12 5.48
C PHE A 375 -67.70 -11.55 4.06
N MET A 376 -68.64 -11.87 3.16
CA MET A 376 -68.60 -11.40 1.77
C MET A 376 -68.92 -9.90 1.67
N GLU A 377 -69.85 -9.40 2.48
CA GLU A 377 -70.24 -7.98 2.47
C GLU A 377 -69.14 -7.09 3.09
N GLN A 378 -68.43 -7.59 4.11
CA GLN A 378 -67.33 -6.87 4.75
C GLN A 378 -66.03 -6.82 3.91
N LEU A 379 -65.82 -7.75 2.95
CA LEU A 379 -64.61 -7.82 2.12
C LEU A 379 -64.62 -6.86 0.91
N PRO A 380 -63.87 -5.72 0.92
CA PRO A 380 -63.70 -4.89 -0.26
C PRO A 380 -63.04 -5.65 -1.43
N GLY A 381 -63.51 -5.39 -2.64
CA GLY A 381 -63.21 -6.18 -3.84
C GLY A 381 -61.74 -6.34 -4.28
N TYR A 382 -60.78 -5.65 -3.66
CA TYR A 382 -59.35 -5.91 -3.87
C TYR A 382 -58.83 -7.07 -2.98
N GLN A 383 -59.44 -7.33 -1.82
CA GLN A 383 -59.16 -8.51 -0.99
C GLN A 383 -59.77 -9.78 -1.61
N VAL A 384 -60.95 -9.68 -2.22
CA VAL A 384 -61.52 -10.80 -3.02
C VAL A 384 -60.63 -11.16 -4.22
N GLN A 385 -59.95 -10.17 -4.82
CA GLN A 385 -58.92 -10.41 -5.85
C GLN A 385 -57.67 -11.11 -5.30
N ILE A 386 -57.29 -10.86 -4.04
CA ILE A 386 -56.19 -11.57 -3.35
C ILE A 386 -56.57 -13.03 -3.09
N LEU A 387 -57.75 -13.28 -2.51
CA LEU A 387 -58.25 -14.66 -2.30
C LEU A 387 -58.33 -15.44 -3.61
N LYS A 388 -58.81 -14.80 -4.69
CA LYS A 388 -58.79 -15.37 -6.05
C LYS A 388 -57.36 -15.67 -6.53
N ALA A 389 -56.41 -14.77 -6.35
CA ALA A 389 -55.02 -14.97 -6.79
C ALA A 389 -54.31 -16.11 -6.04
N ILE A 390 -54.68 -16.35 -4.77
CA ILE A 390 -54.20 -17.48 -3.97
C ILE A 390 -54.83 -18.79 -4.47
N LEU A 391 -56.17 -18.88 -4.61
CA LEU A 391 -56.85 -20.08 -5.13
C LEU A 391 -56.42 -20.47 -6.55
N GLU A 392 -56.20 -19.49 -7.43
CA GLU A 392 -55.82 -19.72 -8.83
C GLU A 392 -54.28 -19.89 -9.00
N GLN A 393 -53.50 -19.92 -7.91
CA GLN A 393 -52.03 -20.15 -7.82
C GLN A 393 -51.12 -19.29 -8.73
N ASN A 394 -51.65 -18.26 -9.41
CA ASN A 394 -50.93 -17.44 -10.40
C ASN A 394 -50.01 -16.40 -9.73
N HIS A 395 -48.88 -16.86 -9.17
CA HIS A 395 -47.87 -16.04 -8.48
C HIS A 395 -48.47 -15.05 -7.45
N PRO A 396 -49.22 -15.54 -6.44
CA PRO A 396 -50.01 -14.69 -5.53
C PRO A 396 -49.17 -13.56 -4.88
N SER A 397 -47.93 -13.85 -4.47
CA SER A 397 -47.02 -12.85 -3.88
C SER A 397 -46.72 -11.65 -4.77
N LYS A 398 -46.77 -11.78 -6.11
CA LYS A 398 -46.62 -10.66 -7.05
C LYS A 398 -47.89 -9.80 -7.11
N VAL A 399 -49.05 -10.44 -7.22
CA VAL A 399 -50.36 -9.77 -7.28
C VAL A 399 -50.67 -9.03 -5.98
N ILE A 400 -50.44 -9.67 -4.83
CA ILE A 400 -50.62 -9.07 -3.50
C ILE A 400 -49.68 -7.87 -3.33
N LYS A 401 -48.43 -7.97 -3.81
CA LYS A 401 -47.48 -6.84 -3.75
C LYS A 401 -47.92 -5.66 -4.63
N GLU A 402 -48.40 -5.90 -5.85
CA GLU A 402 -48.90 -4.86 -6.74
C GLU A 402 -50.16 -4.17 -6.17
N ILE A 403 -51.04 -4.92 -5.50
CA ILE A 403 -52.20 -4.36 -4.78
C ILE A 403 -51.76 -3.58 -3.53
N ALA A 404 -50.77 -4.07 -2.78
CA ALA A 404 -50.23 -3.41 -1.60
C ALA A 404 -49.58 -2.06 -1.93
N GLU A 405 -48.75 -2.01 -2.98
CA GLU A 405 -48.12 -0.78 -3.47
C GLU A 405 -49.20 0.22 -3.98
N SER A 406 -50.21 -0.26 -4.72
CA SER A 406 -51.35 0.54 -5.19
C SER A 406 -52.20 1.13 -4.05
N LYS A 407 -52.24 0.46 -2.89
CA LYS A 407 -52.99 0.88 -1.68
C LYS A 407 -52.11 1.53 -0.60
N VAL A 408 -50.81 1.72 -0.85
CA VAL A 408 -49.83 2.28 0.09
C VAL A 408 -49.84 1.55 1.45
N THR A 409 -49.88 0.22 1.40
CA THR A 409 -49.91 -0.69 2.56
C THR A 409 -48.90 -1.83 2.36
N MET A 410 -48.72 -2.69 3.35
CA MET A 410 -47.79 -3.82 3.29
C MET A 410 -48.52 -5.12 2.92
N PRO A 411 -47.90 -6.04 2.14
CA PRO A 411 -48.50 -7.32 1.78
C PRO A 411 -48.99 -8.17 2.95
N ALA A 412 -48.28 -8.15 4.09
CA ALA A 412 -48.68 -8.85 5.31
C ALA A 412 -50.02 -8.32 5.84
N ILE A 413 -50.12 -7.00 6.06
CA ILE A 413 -51.34 -6.31 6.54
C ILE A 413 -52.55 -6.63 5.65
N LEU A 414 -52.38 -6.75 4.32
CA LEU A 414 -53.50 -7.15 3.45
C LEU A 414 -54.00 -8.58 3.63
N ILE A 415 -53.16 -9.50 4.13
CA ILE A 415 -53.52 -10.88 4.50
C ILE A 415 -54.04 -10.91 5.93
N ASP A 416 -53.37 -10.20 6.85
CA ASP A 416 -53.79 -10.06 8.24
C ASP A 416 -55.22 -9.51 8.33
N ASN A 417 -55.55 -8.43 7.60
CA ASN A 417 -56.91 -7.87 7.52
C ASN A 417 -57.96 -8.82 6.89
N ILE A 418 -57.56 -9.80 6.05
CA ILE A 418 -58.49 -10.81 5.51
C ILE A 418 -58.75 -11.89 6.57
N ASN A 419 -57.70 -12.30 7.28
CA ASN A 419 -57.78 -13.25 8.38
C ASN A 419 -58.49 -12.67 9.61
N GLU A 420 -58.32 -11.38 9.91
CA GLU A 420 -59.03 -10.64 10.97
C GLU A 420 -60.53 -10.62 10.67
N CYS A 421 -60.92 -10.21 9.45
CA CYS A 421 -62.31 -10.29 8.99
C CYS A 421 -62.89 -11.72 9.04
N ALA A 422 -62.09 -12.74 8.75
CA ALA A 422 -62.53 -14.14 8.84
C ALA A 422 -62.65 -14.63 10.30
N ILE A 423 -61.77 -14.20 11.20
CA ILE A 423 -61.91 -14.46 12.65
C ILE A 423 -63.17 -13.77 13.18
N ASP A 424 -63.44 -12.53 12.78
CA ASP A 424 -64.58 -11.74 13.27
C ASP A 424 -65.94 -12.29 12.81
N THR A 425 -66.05 -12.83 11.58
CA THR A 425 -67.34 -13.32 11.04
C THR A 425 -67.48 -14.84 10.98
N ILE A 426 -66.40 -15.60 10.75
CA ILE A 426 -66.40 -17.07 10.59
C ILE A 426 -65.78 -17.78 11.81
N GLY A 427 -65.02 -17.05 12.64
CA GLY A 427 -64.39 -17.57 13.86
C GLY A 427 -63.02 -18.23 13.65
N ASP A 428 -62.48 -18.29 12.43
CA ASP A 428 -61.20 -18.95 12.15
C ASP A 428 -60.41 -18.30 10.99
N ARG A 429 -59.10 -18.62 10.90
CA ARG A 429 -58.19 -18.20 9.83
C ARG A 429 -58.42 -18.99 8.55
N ILE A 430 -58.44 -18.29 7.42
CA ILE A 430 -58.63 -18.90 6.10
C ILE A 430 -57.37 -18.87 5.21
N ILE A 431 -56.35 -18.07 5.53
CA ILE A 431 -55.06 -18.03 4.82
C ILE A 431 -53.93 -18.30 5.82
N ASP A 432 -53.04 -19.23 5.48
CA ASP A 432 -51.80 -19.46 6.23
C ASP A 432 -50.55 -18.96 5.47
N PHE A 433 -49.52 -18.57 6.23
CA PHE A 433 -48.31 -17.93 5.70
C PHE A 433 -47.00 -18.46 6.31
N ASP A 434 -47.08 -19.47 7.17
CA ASP A 434 -46.01 -19.87 8.10
C ASP A 434 -44.77 -20.49 7.42
N SER A 435 -44.85 -20.86 6.13
CA SER A 435 -43.75 -21.45 5.35
C SER A 435 -43.31 -20.63 4.13
N GLY A 436 -43.74 -19.37 4.02
CA GLY A 436 -43.37 -18.49 2.89
C GLY A 436 -44.06 -18.81 1.55
N GLN A 437 -44.94 -19.80 1.54
CA GLN A 437 -45.99 -19.99 0.53
C GLN A 437 -47.31 -19.49 1.14
N LEU A 438 -48.19 -18.94 0.29
CA LEU A 438 -49.50 -18.41 0.66
C LEU A 438 -50.55 -19.40 0.16
N GLU A 439 -51.20 -20.10 1.08
CA GLU A 439 -52.21 -21.11 0.76
C GLU A 439 -53.46 -20.90 1.63
N ILE A 440 -54.62 -21.34 1.13
CA ILE A 440 -55.90 -21.27 1.84
C ILE A 440 -56.12 -22.61 2.55
N VAL A 441 -56.56 -22.55 3.81
CA VAL A 441 -56.81 -23.74 4.65
C VAL A 441 -57.80 -24.67 3.93
N GLU A 442 -57.42 -25.94 3.75
CA GLU A 442 -58.11 -26.85 2.82
C GLU A 442 -59.58 -27.08 3.17
N ASP A 443 -59.93 -27.12 4.47
CA ASP A 443 -61.31 -27.25 4.96
C ASP A 443 -62.22 -26.08 4.55
N TYR A 444 -61.67 -24.87 4.43
CA TYR A 444 -62.39 -23.65 4.02
C TYR A 444 -62.34 -23.40 2.51
N ARG A 445 -61.55 -24.18 1.77
CA ARG A 445 -61.23 -23.94 0.36
C ARG A 445 -62.45 -23.97 -0.57
N GLU A 446 -63.43 -24.85 -0.31
CA GLU A 446 -64.68 -24.91 -1.08
C GLU A 446 -65.67 -23.80 -0.68
N ASN A 447 -65.65 -23.31 0.56
CA ASN A 447 -66.50 -22.18 0.98
C ASN A 447 -65.99 -20.86 0.37
N VAL A 448 -64.69 -20.58 0.46
CA VAL A 448 -64.06 -19.39 -0.16
C VAL A 448 -64.26 -19.40 -1.69
N LYS A 449 -64.24 -20.57 -2.31
CA LYS A 449 -64.56 -20.79 -3.74
C LYS A 449 -66.03 -20.47 -4.07
N GLN A 450 -66.99 -20.84 -3.21
CA GLN A 450 -68.40 -20.46 -3.35
C GLN A 450 -68.58 -18.93 -3.22
N VAL A 451 -67.95 -18.30 -2.21
CA VAL A 451 -67.95 -16.83 -2.03
C VAL A 451 -67.42 -16.13 -3.28
N ILE A 452 -66.28 -16.57 -3.83
CA ILE A 452 -65.71 -16.02 -5.07
C ILE A 452 -66.61 -16.29 -6.29
N GLN A 453 -67.35 -17.40 -6.34
CA GLN A 453 -68.28 -17.70 -7.42
C GLN A 453 -69.52 -16.78 -7.37
N ILE A 454 -70.06 -16.51 -6.19
CA ILE A 454 -71.14 -15.54 -5.97
C ILE A 454 -70.66 -14.13 -6.34
N TYR A 455 -69.49 -13.71 -5.85
CA TYR A 455 -68.89 -12.41 -6.17
C TYR A 455 -68.61 -12.23 -7.67
N LYS A 456 -68.11 -13.28 -8.36
CA LYS A 456 -67.97 -13.28 -9.83
C LYS A 456 -69.32 -13.13 -10.53
N GLY A 457 -70.41 -13.71 -10.01
CA GLY A 457 -71.76 -13.53 -10.53
C GLY A 457 -72.30 -12.10 -10.39
N ILE A 458 -72.12 -11.50 -9.21
CA ILE A 458 -72.52 -10.12 -8.89
C ILE A 458 -71.77 -9.11 -9.77
N MET A 459 -70.49 -9.34 -10.05
CA MET A 459 -69.65 -8.48 -10.91
C MET A 459 -69.76 -8.78 -12.43
N SER A 460 -70.61 -9.72 -12.83
CA SER A 460 -70.82 -10.09 -14.26
C SER A 460 -72.25 -9.82 -14.76
N SER A 461 -73.06 -9.09 -13.99
CA SER A 461 -74.44 -8.70 -14.28
C SER A 461 -74.58 -7.19 -14.45
#